data_AF-A0A7C1PUQ8-F1
#
_entry.id   AF-A0A7C1PUQ8-F1
#
_cell.length_a   1.000
_cell.length_b   1.000
_cell.length_c   1.000
_cell.angle_alpha   90.00
_cell.angle_beta   90.00
_cell.angle_gamma   90.00
#
_symmetry.space_group_name_H-M   'P 1'
#
loop_
_entity.id
_entity.type
_entity.pdbx_description
1 polymer ?
#
loop_
_entity_poly.entity_id
_entity_poly.type
_entity_poly.pdbx_seq_one_letter_code
_entity_poly.pdbx_strand_id
1 'polypeptide(L)'
;MIRLITGYGVRSAGDDIESVADKIANHLWLYHNKQVKISHIEVPYQWAIKQRRRFQREALVEILDARLENIALKHPNDTLILLLHSNATRAFKGALTKGNYRLYELSQVFLFGSIIPRGFDWSLYPSLKVHNFVGSRDKVVLFGALYRNGWSGRYGFLEPADNLTQHYMPDWGHASYASDYKTIDMVADDIMREIINAS
;
A
#
# COMPACT_ATOMS: atom_id res chain seq x y z
N MET A 1 16.04 -1.35 -11.79
CA MET A 1 14.72 -1.13 -12.42
C MET A 1 13.70 -0.98 -11.31
N ILE A 2 12.70 -0.10 -11.44
CA ILE A 2 11.65 0.05 -10.40
C ILE A 2 10.44 -0.78 -10.82
N ARG A 3 9.86 -1.53 -9.87
CA ARG A 3 8.58 -2.20 -10.06
C ARG A 3 7.54 -1.69 -9.09
N LEU A 4 6.52 -1.03 -9.62
CA LEU A 4 5.34 -0.65 -8.85
C LEU A 4 4.37 -1.83 -8.81
N ILE A 5 4.03 -2.27 -7.60
CA ILE A 5 3.07 -3.33 -7.35
C ILE A 5 1.84 -2.70 -6.74
N THR A 6 0.71 -2.79 -7.43
CA THR A 6 -0.56 -2.25 -6.93
C THR A 6 -1.42 -3.34 -6.33
N GLY A 7 -2.19 -3.00 -5.30
CA GLY A 7 -3.18 -3.89 -4.72
C GLY A 7 -4.36 -3.10 -4.15
N TYR A 8 -5.58 -3.51 -4.52
CA TYR A 8 -6.81 -2.91 -4.01
C TYR A 8 -7.65 -3.92 -3.24
N GLY A 9 -8.44 -3.40 -2.30
CA GLY A 9 -9.36 -4.20 -1.50
C GLY A 9 -10.68 -4.48 -2.20
N VAL A 10 -11.52 -3.46 -2.33
CA VAL A 10 -12.83 -3.48 -3.00
C VAL A 10 -12.82 -2.33 -3.99
N ARG A 11 -12.93 -2.59 -5.30
CA ARG A 11 -13.12 -1.51 -6.27
C ARG A 11 -14.40 -0.76 -5.94
N SER A 12 -14.28 0.50 -5.54
CA SER A 12 -15.40 1.42 -5.40
C SER A 12 -15.37 2.46 -6.52
N ALA A 13 -16.48 3.13 -6.78
CA ALA A 13 -16.50 4.20 -7.78
C ALA A 13 -15.49 5.30 -7.37
N GLY A 14 -14.49 5.56 -8.21
CA GLY A 14 -13.39 6.50 -7.96
C GLY A 14 -12.12 5.86 -7.37
N ASP A 15 -12.11 4.56 -7.10
CA ASP A 15 -10.94 3.79 -6.66
C ASP A 15 -10.18 3.26 -7.89
N ASP A 16 -9.01 3.83 -8.17
CA ASP A 16 -8.21 3.51 -9.37
C ASP A 16 -6.72 3.65 -9.07
N ILE A 17 -6.22 2.76 -8.21
CA ILE A 17 -4.80 2.75 -7.82
C ILE A 17 -3.89 2.35 -8.98
N GLU A 18 -4.42 1.64 -9.97
CA GLU A 18 -3.73 1.28 -11.20
C GLU A 18 -3.40 2.52 -12.02
N SER A 19 -4.39 3.39 -12.30
CA SER A 19 -4.14 4.65 -13.00
C SER A 19 -3.22 5.58 -12.20
N VAL A 20 -3.25 5.54 -10.86
CA VAL A 20 -2.29 6.28 -10.04
C VAL A 20 -0.87 5.77 -10.26
N ALA A 21 -0.68 4.45 -10.30
CA ALA A 21 0.63 3.85 -10.59
C ALA A 21 1.14 4.22 -11.99
N ASP A 22 0.26 4.23 -13.00
CA ASP A 22 0.61 4.68 -14.35
C ASP A 22 1.08 6.13 -14.35
N LYS A 23 0.37 7.02 -13.64
CA LYS A 23 0.78 8.44 -13.54
C LYS A 23 2.10 8.61 -12.81
N ILE A 24 2.34 7.87 -11.72
CA ILE A 24 3.62 7.86 -11.01
C ILE A 24 4.74 7.35 -11.93
N ALA A 25 4.51 6.26 -12.66
CA ALA A 25 5.49 5.72 -13.60
C ALA A 25 5.87 6.72 -14.69
N ASN A 26 4.88 7.43 -15.23
CA ASN A 26 5.09 8.51 -16.19
C ASN A 26 5.88 9.67 -15.57
N HIS A 27 5.55 10.09 -14.34
CA HIS A 27 6.28 11.13 -13.63
C HIS A 27 7.76 10.73 -13.44
N LEU A 28 8.02 9.52 -12.94
CA LEU A 28 9.37 8.99 -12.73
C LEU A 28 10.18 8.89 -14.03
N TRP A 29 9.53 8.55 -15.13
CA TRP A 29 10.17 8.54 -16.44
C TRP A 29 10.53 9.95 -16.90
N LEU A 30 9.55 10.87 -16.91
CA LEU A 30 9.70 12.22 -17.45
C LEU A 30 10.70 13.07 -16.67
N TYR A 31 10.67 12.99 -15.34
CA TYR A 31 11.45 13.90 -14.49
C TYR A 31 12.71 13.27 -13.91
N HIS A 32 12.80 11.93 -13.88
CA HIS A 32 13.92 11.23 -13.25
C HIS A 32 14.60 10.20 -14.17
N ASN A 33 14.13 10.02 -15.41
CA ASN A 33 14.65 9.07 -16.39
C ASN A 33 14.77 7.64 -15.82
N LYS A 34 13.81 7.24 -14.97
CA LYS A 34 13.76 5.89 -14.39
C LYS A 34 12.78 5.02 -15.15
N GLN A 35 13.24 3.84 -15.57
CA GLN A 35 12.35 2.83 -16.12
C GLN A 35 11.53 2.20 -15.00
N VAL A 36 10.21 2.15 -15.23
CA VAL A 36 9.22 1.62 -14.29
C VAL A 36 8.41 0.52 -14.97
N LYS A 37 8.22 -0.60 -14.29
CA LYS A 37 7.24 -1.63 -14.66
C LYS A 37 6.14 -1.69 -13.61
N ILE A 38 4.92 -1.97 -14.04
CA ILE A 38 3.77 -2.05 -13.15
C ILE A 38 3.27 -3.49 -13.10
N SER A 39 2.85 -3.94 -11.93
CA SER A 39 2.24 -5.24 -11.71
C SER A 39 1.01 -5.06 -10.82
N HIS A 40 -0.10 -5.68 -11.19
CA HIS A 40 -1.36 -5.54 -10.47
C HIS A 40 -1.69 -6.83 -9.74
N ILE A 41 -1.96 -6.75 -8.44
CA ILE A 41 -2.49 -7.85 -7.66
C ILE A 41 -4.00 -7.67 -7.56
N GLU A 42 -4.71 -8.33 -8.47
CA GLU A 42 -6.17 -8.35 -8.45
C GLU A 42 -6.68 -9.24 -7.32
N VAL A 43 -7.45 -8.64 -6.43
CA VAL A 43 -8.21 -9.35 -5.42
C VAL A 43 -9.65 -9.54 -5.93
N PRO A 44 -10.18 -10.78 -6.01
CA PRO A 44 -11.54 -10.99 -6.48
C PRO A 44 -12.58 -10.20 -5.67
N TYR A 45 -13.28 -9.29 -6.34
CA TYR A 45 -14.25 -8.36 -5.75
C TYR A 45 -15.28 -9.03 -4.82
N GLN A 46 -15.76 -10.22 -5.19
CA GLN A 46 -16.73 -11.00 -4.40
C GLN A 46 -16.22 -11.40 -3.01
N TRP A 47 -14.90 -11.54 -2.86
CA TRP A 47 -14.26 -11.93 -1.60
C TRP A 47 -14.07 -10.72 -0.69
N ALA A 48 -13.90 -9.55 -1.30
CA ALA A 48 -13.72 -8.31 -0.58
C ALA A 48 -15.02 -7.76 0.03
N ILE A 49 -16.17 -8.01 -0.59
CA ILE A 49 -17.50 -7.72 0.00
C ILE A 49 -17.87 -8.70 1.11
N LYS A 50 -17.42 -9.97 1.01
CA LYS A 50 -17.79 -11.04 1.95
C LYS A 50 -16.85 -11.17 3.16
N GLN A 51 -16.00 -10.17 3.45
CA GLN A 51 -14.97 -10.20 4.53
C GLN A 51 -15.46 -10.41 5.98
N ARG A 52 -16.75 -10.64 6.19
CA ARG A 52 -17.32 -11.04 7.49
C ARG A 52 -16.74 -12.38 7.98
N ARG A 53 -16.40 -13.31 7.08
CA ARG A 53 -15.92 -14.66 7.47
C ARG A 53 -14.39 -14.73 7.55
N ARG A 54 -13.88 -15.42 8.58
CA ARG A 54 -12.44 -15.55 8.87
C ARG A 54 -11.65 -16.17 7.72
N PHE A 55 -12.12 -17.28 7.14
CA PHE A 55 -11.41 -17.98 6.06
C PHE A 55 -11.21 -17.11 4.81
N GLN A 56 -12.16 -16.22 4.50
CA GLN A 56 -12.02 -15.28 3.37
C GLN A 56 -10.94 -14.24 3.65
N ARG A 57 -10.84 -13.77 4.90
CA ARG A 57 -9.78 -12.85 5.31
C ARG A 57 -8.40 -13.49 5.24
N GLU A 58 -8.29 -14.76 5.60
CA GLU A 58 -7.05 -15.54 5.54
C GLU A 58 -6.66 -15.84 4.09
N ALA A 59 -7.61 -16.25 3.24
CA ALA A 59 -7.35 -16.48 1.82
C ALA A 59 -6.87 -15.21 1.09
N LEU A 60 -7.39 -14.03 1.44
CA LEU A 60 -6.87 -12.77 0.89
C LEU A 60 -5.41 -12.52 1.27
N VAL A 61 -5.02 -12.91 2.48
CA VAL A 61 -3.61 -12.86 2.89
C VAL A 61 -2.79 -13.83 2.06
N GLU A 62 -3.22 -15.09 1.92
CA GLU A 62 -2.49 -16.09 1.10
C GLU A 62 -2.33 -15.65 -0.36
N ILE A 63 -3.39 -15.11 -0.97
CA ILE A 63 -3.34 -14.67 -2.36
C ILE A 63 -2.34 -13.53 -2.53
N LEU A 64 -2.37 -12.53 -1.63
CA LEU A 64 -1.44 -11.42 -1.69
C LEU A 64 0.01 -11.92 -1.47
N ASP A 65 0.24 -12.72 -0.43
CA ASP A 65 1.54 -13.29 -0.08
C ASP A 65 2.16 -14.07 -1.25
N ALA A 66 1.41 -15.02 -1.82
CA ALA A 66 1.85 -15.83 -2.95
C ALA A 66 2.10 -15.00 -4.22
N ARG A 67 1.34 -13.93 -4.44
CA ARG A 67 1.53 -13.04 -5.60
C ARG A 67 2.78 -12.17 -5.44
N LEU A 68 3.03 -11.65 -4.24
CA LEU A 68 4.25 -10.90 -3.93
C LEU A 68 5.48 -11.80 -4.08
N GLU A 69 5.42 -13.03 -3.56
CA GLU A 69 6.49 -14.02 -3.72
C GLU A 69 6.79 -14.30 -5.19
N ASN A 70 5.76 -14.55 -5.99
CA ASN A 70 5.92 -14.84 -7.41
C ASN A 70 6.56 -13.66 -8.17
N ILE A 71 6.16 -12.43 -7.84
CA ILE A 71 6.74 -11.22 -8.44
C ILE A 71 8.21 -11.08 -8.06
N ALA A 72 8.54 -11.24 -6.77
CA ALA A 72 9.91 -11.14 -6.28
C ALA A 72 10.82 -12.20 -6.93
N LEU A 73 10.37 -13.45 -7.00
CA LEU A 73 11.13 -14.55 -7.62
C LEU A 73 11.34 -14.36 -9.14
N LYS A 74 10.37 -13.78 -9.85
CA LYS A 74 10.49 -13.49 -11.29
C LYS A 74 11.36 -12.28 -11.59
N HIS A 75 11.48 -11.37 -10.63
CA HIS A 75 12.13 -10.08 -10.81
C HIS A 75 13.10 -9.77 -9.65
N PRO A 76 14.11 -10.63 -9.41
CA PRO A 76 14.95 -10.54 -8.21
C PRO A 76 15.86 -9.31 -8.17
N ASN A 77 16.03 -8.59 -9.29
CA ASN A 77 16.87 -7.40 -9.39
C ASN A 77 16.05 -6.10 -9.46
N ASP A 78 14.71 -6.17 -9.36
CA ASP A 78 13.86 -4.99 -9.37
C ASP A 78 13.73 -4.43 -7.94
N THR A 79 13.77 -3.11 -7.81
CA THR A 79 13.36 -2.43 -6.57
C THR A 79 11.84 -2.50 -6.50
N LEU A 80 11.32 -3.30 -5.55
CA LEU A 80 9.89 -3.52 -5.40
C LEU A 80 9.26 -2.47 -4.48
N ILE A 81 8.23 -1.80 -4.99
CA ILE A 81 7.50 -0.73 -4.30
C ILE A 81 6.00 -1.02 -4.36
N LEU A 82 5.32 -0.95 -3.22
CA LEU A 82 3.91 -1.28 -3.10
C LEU A 82 3.04 -0.04 -3.02
N LEU A 83 1.93 -0.03 -3.77
CA LEU A 83 0.85 0.95 -3.68
C LEU A 83 -0.42 0.19 -3.27
N LEU A 84 -0.86 0.34 -2.03
CA LEU A 84 -1.96 -0.46 -1.47
C LEU A 84 -3.11 0.43 -1.00
N HIS A 85 -4.33 0.02 -1.33
CA HIS A 85 -5.54 0.70 -0.88
C HIS A 85 -6.47 -0.20 -0.06
N SER A 86 -7.07 0.39 0.98
CA SER A 86 -8.16 -0.20 1.76
C SER A 86 -7.81 -1.62 2.22
N ASN A 87 -8.64 -2.63 1.95
CA ASN A 87 -8.42 -3.99 2.43
C ASN A 87 -7.10 -4.65 1.99
N ALA A 88 -6.46 -4.18 0.90
CA ALA A 88 -5.14 -4.67 0.53
C ALA A 88 -4.10 -4.35 1.60
N THR A 89 -4.23 -3.22 2.30
CA THR A 89 -3.35 -2.84 3.43
C THR A 89 -3.43 -3.85 4.57
N ARG A 90 -4.65 -4.34 4.91
CA ARG A 90 -4.85 -5.38 5.92
C ARG A 90 -4.28 -6.72 5.48
N ALA A 91 -4.52 -7.11 4.23
CA ALA A 91 -3.98 -8.36 3.69
C ALA A 91 -2.45 -8.35 3.75
N PHE A 92 -1.84 -7.21 3.39
CA PHE A 92 -0.41 -6.99 3.46
C PHE A 92 0.14 -7.07 4.87
N LYS A 93 -0.52 -6.43 5.85
CA LYS A 93 -0.18 -6.61 7.26
C LYS A 93 -0.21 -8.09 7.67
N GLY A 94 -1.20 -8.85 7.19
CA GLY A 94 -1.26 -10.30 7.40
C GLY A 94 -0.05 -11.03 6.81
N ALA A 95 0.31 -10.74 5.57
CA ALA A 95 1.46 -11.31 4.87
C ALA A 95 2.77 -10.99 5.61
N LEU A 96 2.97 -9.73 6.02
CA LEU A 96 4.12 -9.31 6.83
C LEU A 96 4.26 -10.12 8.12
N THR A 97 3.14 -10.36 8.84
CA THR A 97 3.16 -11.09 10.11
C THR A 97 3.38 -12.59 9.98
N LYS A 98 3.24 -13.18 8.79
CA LYS A 98 3.49 -14.61 8.56
C LYS A 98 4.97 -14.96 8.43
N GLY A 99 5.85 -13.96 8.28
CA GLY A 99 7.30 -14.16 8.26
C GLY A 99 7.93 -14.23 6.87
N ASN A 100 7.14 -14.26 5.79
CA ASN A 100 7.65 -14.34 4.41
C ASN A 100 8.14 -12.99 3.86
N TYR A 101 7.97 -11.88 4.59
CA TYR A 101 8.31 -10.54 4.10
C TYR A 101 9.78 -10.39 3.65
N ARG A 102 10.69 -11.15 4.27
CA ARG A 102 12.12 -11.15 3.93
C ARG A 102 12.41 -11.71 2.54
N LEU A 103 11.49 -12.52 1.98
CA LEU A 103 11.61 -13.07 0.64
C LEU A 103 11.31 -12.05 -0.46
N TYR A 104 10.70 -10.92 -0.11
CA TYR A 104 10.24 -9.93 -1.09
C TYR A 104 11.15 -8.72 -1.21
N GLU A 105 12.12 -8.53 -0.29
CA GLU A 105 13.03 -7.37 -0.22
C GLU A 105 12.35 -6.04 -0.59
N LEU A 106 11.14 -5.82 -0.06
CA LEU A 106 10.34 -4.64 -0.37
C LEU A 106 11.03 -3.40 0.17
N SER A 107 11.28 -2.43 -0.72
CA SER A 107 11.91 -1.16 -0.34
C SER A 107 10.90 -0.24 0.34
N GLN A 108 9.71 -0.10 -0.25
CA GLN A 108 8.71 0.86 0.23
C GLN A 108 7.28 0.33 0.06
N VAL A 109 6.40 0.82 0.94
CA VAL A 109 4.95 0.65 0.81
C VAL A 109 4.23 1.97 1.07
N PHE A 110 3.33 2.32 0.16
CA PHE A 110 2.41 3.43 0.29
C PHE A 110 1.01 2.89 0.59
N LEU A 111 0.42 3.38 1.68
CA LEU A 111 -0.86 2.93 2.22
C LEU A 111 -1.89 4.04 2.08
N PHE A 112 -2.95 3.78 1.32
CA PHE A 112 -4.09 4.68 1.14
C PHE A 112 -5.34 4.09 1.79
N GLY A 113 -6.09 4.91 2.53
CA GLY A 113 -7.31 4.44 3.21
C GLY A 113 -7.04 3.22 4.09
N SER A 114 -5.88 3.20 4.76
CA SER A 114 -5.37 2.04 5.48
C SER A 114 -6.32 1.56 6.57
N ILE A 115 -6.56 0.25 6.62
CA ILE A 115 -7.37 -0.39 7.64
C ILE A 115 -6.53 -1.33 8.50
N ILE A 116 -5.33 -0.89 8.86
CA ILE A 116 -4.42 -1.59 9.78
C ILE A 116 -4.68 -1.06 11.21
N PRO A 117 -4.55 -1.88 12.26
CA PRO A 117 -4.69 -1.39 13.64
C PRO A 117 -3.68 -0.27 13.91
N ARG A 118 -4.10 0.77 14.62
CA ARG A 118 -3.25 1.94 14.86
C ARG A 118 -2.01 1.62 15.70
N GLY A 119 -2.10 0.62 16.59
CA GLY A 119 -0.98 0.12 17.39
C GLY A 119 -0.16 -0.98 16.70
N PHE A 120 -0.18 -1.06 15.38
CA PHE A 120 0.71 -1.97 14.66
C PHE A 120 2.15 -1.41 14.72
N ASP A 121 3.08 -2.24 15.19
CA ASP A 121 4.47 -1.87 15.39
C ASP A 121 5.29 -2.05 14.10
N TRP A 122 5.54 -0.93 13.41
CA TRP A 122 6.34 -0.89 12.19
C TRP A 122 7.85 -1.02 12.45
N SER A 123 8.31 -0.84 13.69
CA SER A 123 9.73 -0.96 14.05
C SER A 123 10.25 -2.40 13.88
N LEU A 124 9.35 -3.38 13.86
CA LEU A 124 9.66 -4.78 13.58
C LEU A 124 10.09 -5.03 12.12
N TYR A 125 9.92 -4.05 11.23
CA TYR A 125 10.23 -4.13 9.80
C TYR A 125 11.12 -2.95 9.35
N PRO A 126 12.29 -2.75 9.97
CA PRO A 126 13.06 -1.51 9.83
C PRO A 126 13.60 -1.27 8.42
N SER A 127 13.74 -2.32 7.60
CA SER A 127 14.19 -2.22 6.20
C SER A 127 13.09 -1.76 5.24
N LEU A 128 11.82 -1.80 5.64
CA LEU A 128 10.68 -1.41 4.82
C LEU A 128 10.28 0.03 5.16
N LYS A 129 10.39 0.96 4.22
CA LYS A 129 9.82 2.31 4.39
C LYS A 129 8.31 2.27 4.21
N VAL A 130 7.59 2.95 5.08
CA VAL A 130 6.12 2.92 5.15
C VAL A 130 5.61 4.34 5.07
N HIS A 131 4.78 4.63 4.08
CA HIS A 131 4.16 5.93 3.87
C HIS A 131 2.65 5.74 4.03
N ASN A 132 2.06 6.32 5.07
CA ASN A 132 0.64 6.20 5.34
C ASN A 132 -0.06 7.53 5.05
N PHE A 133 -0.95 7.55 4.06
CA PHE A 133 -1.78 8.71 3.76
C PHE A 133 -3.05 8.67 4.62
N VAL A 134 -3.20 9.70 5.45
CA VAL A 134 -4.24 9.81 6.47
C VAL A 134 -5.28 10.83 6.03
N GLY A 135 -6.45 10.35 5.59
CA GLY A 135 -7.54 11.21 5.13
C GLY A 135 -8.51 11.61 6.24
N SER A 136 -8.63 12.91 6.53
CA SER A 136 -9.47 13.37 7.65
C SER A 136 -10.98 13.14 7.47
N ARG A 137 -11.43 12.96 6.22
CA ARG A 137 -12.83 12.68 5.86
C ARG A 137 -13.08 11.21 5.49
N ASP A 138 -12.08 10.33 5.61
CA ASP A 138 -12.26 8.91 5.30
C ASP A 138 -13.17 8.23 6.34
N LYS A 139 -14.46 8.15 6.03
CA LYS A 139 -15.46 7.46 6.87
C LYS A 139 -15.51 5.96 6.57
N VAL A 140 -14.92 5.51 5.47
CA VAL A 140 -15.01 4.09 5.06
C VAL A 140 -14.15 3.23 5.98
N VAL A 141 -12.96 3.71 6.38
CA VAL A 141 -12.13 3.01 7.36
C VAL A 141 -12.80 2.86 8.72
N LEU A 142 -13.78 3.71 9.06
CA LEU A 142 -14.58 3.55 10.28
C LEU A 142 -15.49 2.32 10.21
N PHE A 143 -15.93 1.87 9.03
CA PHE A 143 -16.62 0.57 8.93
C PHE A 143 -15.66 -0.61 9.17
N GLY A 144 -14.35 -0.41 8.97
CA GLY A 144 -13.30 -1.36 9.39
C GLY A 144 -13.28 -1.61 10.91
N ALA A 145 -13.82 -0.68 11.72
CA ALA A 145 -14.06 -0.82 13.17
C ALA A 145 -14.89 -2.02 13.54
N LEU A 146 -15.99 -2.20 12.82
CA LEU A 146 -16.97 -3.23 13.11
C LEU A 146 -16.36 -4.64 12.99
N TYR A 147 -15.21 -4.75 12.32
CA TYR A 147 -14.50 -6.00 12.08
C TYR A 147 -13.11 -6.07 12.70
N ARG A 148 -12.76 -5.15 13.63
CA ARG A 148 -11.45 -5.08 14.31
C ARG A 148 -10.25 -4.99 13.36
N ASN A 149 -10.45 -4.47 12.15
CA ASN A 149 -9.39 -4.43 11.15
C ASN A 149 -8.43 -3.25 11.37
N GLY A 150 -8.93 -2.08 11.82
CA GLY A 150 -8.12 -0.92 12.18
C GLY A 150 -8.40 0.33 11.33
N TRP A 151 -7.98 1.52 11.79
CA TRP A 151 -8.40 2.83 11.25
C TRP A 151 -7.23 3.79 10.98
N SER A 152 -6.03 3.25 10.75
CA SER A 152 -4.82 4.06 10.52
C SER A 152 -4.95 5.00 9.32
N GLY A 153 -5.81 4.71 8.35
CA GLY A 153 -6.08 5.58 7.19
C GLY A 153 -6.86 6.86 7.50
N ARG A 154 -7.46 6.98 8.70
CA ARG A 154 -8.14 8.22 9.14
C ARG A 154 -7.45 8.88 10.33
N TYR A 155 -6.89 8.09 11.23
CA TYR A 155 -6.32 8.60 12.49
C TYR A 155 -4.81 8.41 12.60
N GLY A 156 -4.17 7.85 11.58
CA GLY A 156 -2.76 7.49 11.64
C GLY A 156 -2.46 6.30 12.57
N PHE A 157 -1.22 5.85 12.53
CA PHE A 157 -0.63 4.93 13.49
C PHE A 157 -0.22 5.68 14.77
N LEU A 158 -0.30 4.98 15.90
CA LEU A 158 0.04 5.50 17.23
C LEU A 158 1.52 5.32 17.54
N GLU A 159 2.08 4.17 17.17
CA GLU A 159 3.47 3.83 17.45
C GLU A 159 4.39 4.58 16.47
N PRO A 160 5.28 5.45 16.95
CA PRO A 160 6.30 6.04 16.11
C PRO A 160 7.31 4.97 15.69
N ALA A 161 7.80 5.06 14.45
CA ALA A 161 8.90 4.24 13.96
C ALA A 161 9.70 5.03 12.92
N ASP A 162 11.02 4.88 12.88
CA ASP A 162 11.91 5.65 11.98
C ASP A 162 11.65 5.36 10.49
N ASN A 163 11.07 4.20 10.20
CA ASN A 163 10.68 3.79 8.86
C ASN A 163 9.24 4.20 8.50
N LEU A 164 8.50 4.88 9.38
CA LEU A 164 7.11 5.25 9.18
C LEU A 164 6.94 6.76 9.00
N THR A 165 6.44 7.14 7.83
CA THR A 165 6.00 8.50 7.50
C THR A 165 4.48 8.56 7.43
N GLN A 166 3.88 9.59 8.03
CA GLN A 166 2.43 9.81 8.01
C GLN A 166 2.10 11.13 7.30
N HIS A 167 1.40 11.02 6.18
CA HIS A 167 0.97 12.16 5.36
C HIS A 167 -0.47 12.52 5.70
N TYR A 168 -0.68 13.55 6.51
CA TYR A 168 -2.02 14.00 6.89
C TYR A 168 -2.63 14.86 5.78
N MET A 169 -3.74 14.38 5.22
CA MET A 169 -4.40 14.99 4.07
C MET A 169 -5.77 15.55 4.49
N PRO A 170 -5.89 16.88 4.69
CA PRO A 170 -7.16 17.52 4.99
C PRO A 170 -8.16 17.25 3.87
N ASP A 171 -9.42 17.02 4.26
CA ASP A 171 -10.56 16.86 3.35
C ASP A 171 -10.54 15.62 2.44
N TRP A 172 -9.50 14.79 2.52
CA TRP A 172 -9.45 13.52 1.81
C TRP A 172 -10.44 12.50 2.39
N GLY A 173 -11.27 11.97 1.50
CA GLY A 173 -12.08 10.77 1.70
C GLY A 173 -11.35 9.50 1.30
N HIS A 174 -12.06 8.37 1.29
CA HIS A 174 -11.44 7.04 1.17
C HIS A 174 -10.67 6.81 -0.14
N ALA A 175 -11.17 7.37 -1.25
CA ALA A 175 -10.57 7.22 -2.58
C ALA A 175 -9.99 8.54 -3.13
N SER A 176 -9.86 9.57 -2.30
CA SER A 176 -9.41 10.91 -2.74
C SER A 176 -7.98 10.93 -3.31
N TYR A 177 -7.17 9.93 -2.99
CA TYR A 177 -5.82 9.75 -3.50
C TYR A 177 -5.76 9.62 -5.03
N ALA A 178 -6.83 9.12 -5.68
CA ALA A 178 -6.86 8.89 -7.13
C ALA A 178 -7.05 10.19 -7.94
N SER A 179 -7.63 11.22 -7.33
CA SER A 179 -8.01 12.47 -7.99
C SER A 179 -7.00 13.61 -7.82
N ASP A 180 -6.04 13.50 -6.90
CA ASP A 180 -5.16 14.61 -6.52
C ASP A 180 -3.76 14.44 -7.12
N TYR A 181 -3.39 15.35 -8.03
CA TYR A 181 -2.06 15.37 -8.65
C TYR A 181 -0.93 15.53 -7.64
N LYS A 182 -1.16 16.21 -6.51
CA LYS A 182 -0.15 16.34 -5.46
C LYS A 182 0.25 14.99 -4.88
N THR A 183 -0.67 14.02 -4.85
CA THR A 183 -0.36 12.65 -4.43
C THR A 183 0.69 12.01 -5.31
N ILE A 184 0.58 12.22 -6.63
CA ILE A 184 1.47 11.61 -7.62
C ILE A 184 2.87 12.16 -7.43
N ASP A 185 2.99 13.48 -7.31
CA ASP A 185 4.27 14.15 -7.12
C ASP A 185 4.92 13.74 -5.78
N MET A 186 4.14 13.75 -4.68
CA MET A 186 4.63 13.32 -3.36
C MET A 186 5.15 11.88 -3.37
N VAL A 187 4.39 10.96 -3.98
CA VAL A 187 4.79 9.54 -4.05
C VAL A 187 6.03 9.37 -4.93
N ALA A 188 6.08 10.04 -6.09
CA ALA A 188 7.24 9.98 -6.98
C ALA A 188 8.51 10.52 -6.31
N ASP A 189 8.41 11.65 -5.60
CA ASP A 189 9.50 12.25 -4.84
C ASP A 189 9.99 11.33 -3.71
N ASP A 190 9.06 10.74 -2.94
CA ASP A 190 9.38 9.78 -1.87
C ASP A 190 10.12 8.55 -2.44
N ILE A 191 9.66 8.03 -3.59
CA ILE A 191 10.33 6.93 -4.30
C ILE A 191 11.76 7.32 -4.67
N MET A 192 11.95 8.50 -5.24
CA MET A 192 13.26 8.93 -5.74
C MET A 192 14.26 9.23 -4.63
N ARG A 193 13.84 9.83 -3.52
CA ARG A 193 14.71 10.10 -2.37
C ARG A 193 15.37 8.83 -1.86
N GLU A 194 14.60 7.76 -1.72
CA GLU A 194 15.12 6.49 -1.23
C GLU A 194 16.08 5.83 -2.23
N ILE A 195 15.74 5.84 -3.52
CA ILE A 195 16.59 5.24 -4.56
C ILE A 195 17.95 5.95 -4.63
N ILE A 196 17.98 7.27 -4.46
CA ILE A 196 19.22 8.05 -4.40
C ILE A 196 20.03 7.68 -3.15
N ASN A 197 19.38 7.56 -1.99
CA ASN A 197 20.06 7.25 -0.73
C ASN A 197 20.56 5.80 -0.64
N ALA A 198 20.02 4.89 -1.46
CA ALA A 198 20.43 3.49 -1.53
C ALA A 198 21.54 3.22 -2.57
N SER A 199 21.92 4.23 -3.37
CA SER A 199 22.98 4.16 -4.40
C SER A 199 24.30 4.72 -3.89
#